data_AF-F3QWU2-F1
#
_entry.id   AF-F3QWU2-F1
#
_cell.length_a   1.000
_cell.length_b   1.000
_cell.length_c   1.000
_cell.angle_alpha   90.00
_cell.angle_beta   90.00
_cell.angle_gamma   90.00
#
_symmetry.space_group_name_H-M   'P 1'
#
loop_
_entity.id
_entity.type
_entity.pdbx_description
1 polymer ?
#
loop_
_entity_poly.entity_id
_entity_poly.type
_entity_poly.pdbx_seq_one_letter_code
_entity_poly.pdbx_strand_id
1 'polypeptide(L)'
;MVNTFQVMKRINKTDLRLIYPSVLWGALWLCEASGFVFMLSEWRGYPQWHDLMSTETFRADALHFKFLYAFCISASVLLVVTAVVFRHSLLRSLELLKLADEERSIDAMREALSSALASFSVNTSDGYMSYDGCTVKVPPRVAVFLDALVLKEDHTLSLEELNGLFHARFYDGTESSHSRIRNMKCTVHKTLQDTPFDVVRDAFGNFRLVLKR
;
A
#
# COMPACT_ATOMS: atom_id res chain seq x y z
N MET A 1 27.26 -7.94 -4.37
CA MET A 1 27.26 -8.50 -3.01
C MET A 1 27.17 -7.39 -1.94
N VAL A 2 26.29 -6.41 -2.16
CA VAL A 2 26.04 -5.28 -1.27
C VAL A 2 24.53 -5.18 -1.20
N ASN A 3 23.87 -5.75 -0.19
CA ASN A 3 22.47 -5.41 0.12
C ASN A 3 21.98 -5.96 1.47
N THR A 4 22.52 -7.06 1.98
CA THR A 4 22.06 -7.62 3.28
C THR A 4 22.42 -6.72 4.47
N PHE A 5 23.59 -6.07 4.44
CA PHE A 5 24.04 -5.17 5.51
C PHE A 5 23.24 -3.86 5.58
N GLN A 6 22.78 -3.32 4.44
CA GLN A 6 21.94 -2.13 4.44
C GLN A 6 20.51 -2.42 4.89
N VAL A 7 19.97 -3.60 4.57
CA VAL A 7 18.63 -4.03 5.03
C VAL A 7 18.61 -4.23 6.55
N MET A 8 19.61 -4.92 7.13
CA MET A 8 19.69 -5.09 8.60
C MET A 8 19.82 -3.76 9.35
N LYS A 9 20.59 -2.80 8.82
CA LYS A 9 20.76 -1.49 9.46
C LYS A 9 19.48 -0.64 9.42
N ARG A 10 18.61 -0.87 8.44
CA ARG A 10 17.32 -0.19 8.29
C ARG A 10 16.25 -0.78 9.23
N ILE A 11 16.24 -2.11 9.40
CA ILE A 11 15.33 -2.81 10.34
C ILE A 11 15.64 -2.39 11.78
N ASN A 12 16.91 -2.41 12.19
CA ASN A 12 17.31 -2.09 13.57
C ASN A 12 16.93 -0.65 13.99
N LYS A 13 17.04 0.31 13.07
CA LYS A 13 16.68 1.72 13.35
C LYS A 13 15.16 1.95 13.45
N THR A 14 14.37 1.06 12.85
CA THR A 14 12.89 1.13 12.83
C THR A 14 12.31 0.43 14.05
N ASP A 15 12.85 -0.73 14.42
CA ASP A 15 12.46 -1.46 15.63
C ASP A 15 12.79 -0.68 16.92
N LEU A 16 13.97 -0.06 16.99
CA LEU A 16 14.34 0.81 18.13
C LEU A 16 13.41 2.01 18.28
N ARG A 17 12.88 2.55 17.18
CA ARG A 17 11.90 3.66 17.21
C ARG A 17 10.48 3.21 17.54
N LEU A 18 10.15 1.93 17.37
CA LEU A 18 8.83 1.38 17.71
C LEU A 18 8.75 0.92 19.18
N ILE A 19 9.88 0.45 19.72
CA ILE A 19 9.98 -0.03 21.11
C ILE A 19 10.06 1.13 22.09
N TYR A 20 10.80 2.20 21.76
CA TYR A 20 10.97 3.36 22.65
C TYR A 20 9.66 4.00 23.12
N PRO A 21 8.69 4.28 22.24
CA PRO A 21 7.39 4.83 22.63
C PRO A 21 6.67 3.87 23.58
N SER A 22 6.57 2.58 23.23
CA SER A 22 5.84 1.57 23.99
C SER A 22 6.39 1.39 25.41
N VAL A 23 7.71 1.42 25.58
CA VAL A 23 8.37 1.36 26.90
C VAL A 23 8.15 2.64 27.70
N LEU A 24 8.23 3.81 27.04
CA LEU A 24 7.96 5.10 27.69
C LEU A 24 6.49 5.21 28.15
N TRP A 25 5.55 4.72 27.33
CA TRP A 25 4.12 4.62 27.65
C TRP A 25 3.87 3.69 28.84
N GLY A 26 4.51 2.52 28.85
CA GLY A 26 4.45 1.59 29.99
C GLY A 26 4.99 2.21 31.28
N ALA A 27 6.11 2.93 31.21
CA ALA A 27 6.67 3.64 32.36
C ALA A 27 5.73 4.74 32.88
N LEU A 28 5.03 5.46 31.99
CA LEU A 28 4.08 6.50 32.39
C LEU A 28 2.87 5.92 33.14
N TRP A 29 2.34 4.79 32.67
CA TRP A 29 1.26 4.07 33.35
C TRP A 29 1.70 3.48 34.69
N LEU A 30 2.94 3.00 34.79
CA LEU A 30 3.51 2.53 36.05
C LEU A 30 3.68 3.69 37.06
N CYS A 31 4.09 4.87 36.61
CA CYS A 31 4.15 6.06 37.46
C CYS A 31 2.77 6.45 38.00
N GLU A 32 1.74 6.52 37.15
CA GLU A 32 0.36 6.79 37.59
C GLU A 32 -0.16 5.71 38.56
N ALA A 33 0.07 4.42 38.26
CA ALA A 33 -0.31 3.32 39.15
C ALA A 33 0.40 3.40 40.51
N SER A 34 1.68 3.80 40.53
CA SER A 34 2.43 3.99 41.77
C SER A 34 1.88 5.15 42.62
N GLY A 35 1.47 6.25 41.98
CA GLY A 35 0.80 7.37 42.66
C GLY A 35 -0.55 6.97 43.26
N PHE A 36 -1.30 6.11 42.57
CA PHE A 36 -2.55 5.55 43.07
C PHE A 36 -2.34 4.63 44.29
N VAL A 37 -1.34 3.75 44.24
CA VAL A 37 -1.00 2.85 45.37
C VAL A 37 -0.53 3.65 46.57
N PHE A 38 0.27 4.70 46.35
CA PHE A 38 0.71 5.61 47.41
C PHE A 38 -0.48 6.31 48.07
N MET A 39 -1.38 6.88 47.27
CA MET A 39 -2.64 7.49 47.75
C MET A 39 -3.48 6.51 48.59
N LEU A 40 -3.65 5.27 48.13
CA LEU A 40 -4.39 4.24 48.87
C LEU A 40 -3.70 3.84 50.18
N SER A 41 -2.36 3.79 50.20
CA SER A 41 -1.59 3.46 51.39
C SER A 41 -1.75 4.53 52.48
N GLU A 42 -1.80 5.80 52.07
CA GLU A 42 -2.00 6.96 52.94
C GLU A 42 -3.45 7.01 53.45
N TRP A 43 -4.43 6.66 52.60
CA TRP A 43 -5.84 6.50 52.98
C TRP A 43 -6.07 5.41 54.02
N ARG A 44 -5.30 4.31 53.95
CA ARG A 44 -5.39 3.20 54.92
C ARG A 44 -4.89 3.61 56.31
N GLY A 45 -3.97 4.58 56.39
CA GLY A 45 -3.50 5.19 57.64
C GLY A 45 -4.43 6.28 58.19
N TYR A 46 -5.29 6.87 57.35
CA TYR A 46 -6.20 7.97 57.71
C TYR A 46 -7.05 7.74 58.98
N PRO A 47 -7.62 6.55 59.23
CA PRO A 47 -8.42 6.30 60.44
C PRO A 47 -7.59 6.40 61.73
N GLN A 48 -6.29 6.07 61.68
CA GLN A 48 -5.39 6.07 62.83
C GLN A 48 -4.97 7.48 63.26
N TRP A 49 -4.93 8.44 62.33
CA TRP A 49 -4.64 9.85 62.61
C TRP A 49 -5.87 10.61 63.11
N HIS A 50 -7.07 10.12 62.79
CA HIS A 50 -8.36 10.73 63.12
C HIS A 50 -8.63 10.80 64.63
N ASP A 51 -8.04 9.87 65.41
CA ASP A 51 -8.16 9.83 66.88
C ASP A 51 -7.15 10.75 67.61
N LEU A 52 -6.13 11.27 66.93
CA LEU A 52 -4.99 11.96 67.57
C LEU A 52 -5.01 13.50 67.45
N MET A 53 -5.78 14.11 66.54
CA MET A 53 -5.72 15.56 66.25
C MET A 53 -7.11 16.14 65.95
N SER A 54 -7.86 16.53 66.98
CA SER A 54 -9.25 16.99 66.86
C SER A 54 -9.46 18.49 66.59
N THR A 55 -8.44 19.25 66.15
CA THR A 55 -8.56 20.72 65.99
C THR A 55 -8.12 21.31 64.64
N GLU A 56 -7.49 20.55 63.73
CA GLU A 56 -7.07 21.05 62.39
C GLU A 56 -7.81 20.39 61.19
N THR A 57 -8.91 19.70 61.48
CA THR A 57 -9.52 18.66 60.62
C THR A 57 -10.13 19.14 59.30
N PHE A 58 -10.62 20.38 59.20
CA PHE A 58 -11.31 20.85 57.99
C PHE A 58 -10.36 21.10 56.79
N ARG A 59 -9.05 21.26 57.04
CA ARG A 59 -8.06 21.59 56.00
C ARG A 59 -7.51 20.35 55.29
N ALA A 60 -7.44 19.22 55.99
CA ALA A 60 -6.90 17.97 55.48
C ALA A 60 -7.84 17.29 54.47
N ASP A 61 -9.15 17.24 54.74
CA ASP A 61 -10.16 16.67 53.83
C ASP A 61 -10.17 17.38 52.47
N ALA A 62 -10.03 18.71 52.47
CA ALA A 62 -10.01 19.52 51.25
C ALA A 62 -8.75 19.30 50.40
N LEU A 63 -7.62 18.92 51.00
CA LEU A 63 -6.37 18.62 50.30
C LEU A 63 -6.44 17.24 49.63
N HIS A 64 -6.96 16.24 50.31
CA HIS A 64 -7.11 14.88 49.77
C HIS A 64 -8.08 14.83 48.59
N PHE A 65 -9.22 15.54 48.67
CA PHE A 65 -10.14 15.66 47.53
C PHE A 65 -9.48 16.31 46.31
N LYS A 66 -8.60 17.31 46.50
CA LYS A 66 -7.85 17.94 45.41
C LYS A 66 -6.85 16.98 44.76
N PHE A 67 -6.16 16.16 45.54
CA PHE A 67 -5.25 15.13 45.01
C PHE A 67 -5.99 14.04 44.25
N LEU A 68 -7.10 13.53 44.78
CA LEU A 68 -7.93 12.54 44.09
C LEU A 68 -8.47 13.10 42.76
N TYR A 69 -8.95 14.35 42.78
CA TYR A 69 -9.43 15.02 41.58
C TYR A 69 -8.32 15.25 40.54
N ALA A 70 -7.12 15.66 40.98
CA ALA A 70 -5.96 15.83 40.10
C ALA A 70 -5.53 14.50 39.44
N PHE A 71 -5.53 13.40 40.20
CA PHE A 71 -5.24 12.06 39.70
C PHE A 71 -6.28 11.57 38.68
N CYS A 72 -7.57 11.77 38.96
CA CYS A 72 -8.62 11.41 38.00
C CYS A 72 -8.48 12.18 36.68
N ILE A 73 -8.08 13.45 36.73
CA ILE A 73 -7.80 14.24 35.52
C ILE A 73 -6.57 13.70 34.79
N SER A 74 -5.46 13.43 35.49
CA SER A 74 -4.23 12.94 34.84
C SER A 74 -4.44 11.58 34.18
N ALA A 75 -5.10 10.64 34.86
CA ALA A 75 -5.44 9.33 34.33
C ALA A 75 -6.39 9.43 33.11
N SER A 76 -7.39 10.32 33.16
CA SER A 76 -8.31 10.55 32.04
C SER A 76 -7.59 11.12 30.82
N VAL A 77 -6.70 12.09 31.03
CA VAL A 77 -5.87 12.66 29.95
C VAL A 77 -4.97 11.58 29.36
N LEU A 78 -4.35 10.74 30.21
CA LEU A 78 -3.46 9.67 29.73
C LEU A 78 -4.21 8.62 28.89
N LEU A 79 -5.43 8.26 29.29
CA LEU A 79 -6.32 7.38 28.52
C LEU A 79 -6.67 7.98 27.16
N VAL A 80 -6.99 9.27 27.10
CA VAL A 80 -7.31 9.94 25.83
C VAL A 80 -6.10 9.95 24.92
N VAL A 81 -4.91 10.31 25.42
CA VAL A 81 -3.72 10.36 24.57
C VAL A 81 -3.33 8.96 24.08
N THR A 82 -3.40 7.94 24.92
CA THR A 82 -3.15 6.55 24.50
C THR A 82 -4.14 6.08 23.44
N ALA A 83 -5.44 6.39 23.59
CA ALA A 83 -6.45 6.07 22.59
C ALA A 83 -6.17 6.77 21.25
N VAL A 84 -5.74 8.04 21.27
CA VAL A 84 -5.38 8.80 20.06
C VAL A 84 -4.14 8.20 19.38
N VAL A 85 -3.08 7.89 20.13
CA VAL A 85 -1.85 7.29 19.59
C VAL A 85 -2.14 5.90 19.03
N PHE A 86 -2.91 5.08 19.74
CA PHE A 86 -3.30 3.75 19.28
C PHE A 86 -4.12 3.84 17.99
N ARG A 87 -5.13 4.72 17.93
CA ARG A 87 -5.91 4.96 16.71
C ARG A 87 -5.02 5.38 15.55
N HIS A 88 -4.11 6.30 15.76
CA HIS A 88 -3.21 6.78 14.70
C HIS A 88 -2.24 5.69 14.24
N SER A 89 -1.76 4.86 15.16
CA SER A 89 -0.91 3.72 14.82
C SER A 89 -1.67 2.65 14.03
N LEU A 90 -2.92 2.38 14.39
CA LEU A 90 -3.79 1.41 13.71
C LEU A 90 -4.15 1.89 12.31
N LEU A 91 -4.46 3.18 12.14
CA LEU A 91 -4.71 3.76 10.81
C LEU A 91 -3.48 3.60 9.90
N ARG A 92 -2.28 3.88 10.43
CA ARG A 92 -1.04 3.74 9.67
C ARG A 92 -0.71 2.29 9.32
N SER A 93 -0.94 1.35 10.23
CA SER A 93 -0.73 -0.07 9.93
C SER A 93 -1.72 -0.58 8.88
N LEU A 94 -2.95 -0.10 8.92
CA LEU A 94 -3.98 -0.43 7.93
C LEU A 94 -3.64 0.15 6.54
N GLU A 95 -3.10 1.36 6.45
CA GLU A 95 -2.58 1.93 5.20
C GLU A 95 -1.43 1.10 4.64
N LEU A 96 -0.47 0.70 5.48
CA LEU A 96 0.64 -0.16 5.06
C LEU A 96 0.17 -1.53 4.58
N LEU A 97 -0.85 -2.10 5.23
CA LEU A 97 -1.41 -3.39 4.85
C LEU A 97 -2.16 -3.30 3.51
N LYS A 98 -2.88 -2.21 3.26
CA LYS A 98 -3.50 -1.93 1.96
C LYS A 98 -2.47 -1.81 0.84
N LEU A 99 -1.39 -1.08 1.07
CA LEU A 99 -0.31 -0.93 0.09
C LEU A 99 0.37 -2.28 -0.21
N ALA A 100 0.63 -3.09 0.83
CA ALA A 100 1.24 -4.41 0.65
C ALA A 100 0.30 -5.39 -0.08
N ASP A 101 -1.01 -5.30 0.14
CA ASP A 101 -2.00 -6.11 -0.58
C ASP A 101 -2.12 -5.70 -2.05
N GLU A 102 -2.10 -4.38 -2.32
CA GLU A 102 -2.08 -3.84 -3.68
C GLU A 102 -0.81 -4.25 -4.44
N GLU A 103 0.36 -4.19 -3.81
CA GLU A 103 1.64 -4.63 -4.38
C GLU A 103 1.62 -6.12 -4.71
N ARG A 104 1.15 -6.97 -3.79
CA ARG A 104 0.98 -8.42 -4.06
C ARG A 104 0.00 -8.69 -5.19
N SER A 105 -1.09 -7.93 -5.28
CA SER A 105 -2.06 -8.08 -6.36
C SER A 105 -1.43 -7.73 -7.71
N ILE A 106 -0.57 -6.71 -7.77
CA ILE A 106 0.14 -6.32 -9.00
C ILE A 106 1.12 -7.42 -9.40
N ASP A 107 1.88 -7.96 -8.45
CA ASP A 107 2.84 -9.04 -8.71
C ASP A 107 2.12 -10.32 -9.20
N ALA A 108 1.02 -10.71 -8.56
CA ALA A 108 0.21 -11.85 -8.98
C ALA A 108 -0.35 -11.67 -10.40
N MET A 109 -0.83 -10.46 -10.76
CA MET A 109 -1.27 -10.16 -12.13
C MET A 109 -0.12 -10.22 -13.14
N ARG A 110 1.08 -9.79 -12.75
CA ARG A 110 2.28 -9.85 -13.60
C ARG A 110 2.72 -11.29 -13.85
N GLU A 111 2.71 -12.13 -12.83
CA GLU A 111 3.01 -13.57 -12.96
C GLU A 111 1.96 -14.29 -13.80
N ALA A 112 0.67 -13.98 -13.62
CA ALA A 112 -0.38 -14.54 -14.46
C ALA A 112 -0.21 -14.13 -15.93
N LEU A 113 0.14 -12.86 -16.18
CA LEU A 113 0.39 -12.36 -17.54
C LEU A 113 1.61 -13.06 -18.17
N SER A 114 2.73 -13.17 -17.44
CA SER A 114 3.93 -13.83 -17.96
C SER A 114 3.69 -15.32 -18.23
N SER A 115 2.97 -16.01 -17.35
CA SER A 115 2.56 -17.40 -17.56
C SER A 115 1.66 -17.56 -18.78
N ALA A 116 0.67 -16.68 -18.97
CA ALA A 116 -0.19 -16.71 -20.14
C ALA A 116 0.60 -16.45 -21.43
N LEU A 117 1.53 -15.48 -21.40
CA LEU A 117 2.37 -15.12 -22.53
C LEU A 117 3.32 -16.25 -22.96
N ALA A 118 3.71 -17.16 -22.06
CA ALA A 118 4.53 -18.32 -22.43
C ALA A 118 3.85 -19.22 -23.48
N SER A 119 2.51 -19.23 -23.51
CA SER A 119 1.70 -19.96 -24.50
C SER A 119 1.30 -19.10 -25.71
N PHE A 120 1.65 -17.81 -25.71
CA PHE A 120 1.32 -16.84 -26.75
C PHE A 120 2.53 -16.62 -27.66
N SER A 121 2.33 -16.79 -28.96
CA SER A 121 3.37 -16.50 -29.95
C SER A 121 2.76 -15.81 -31.16
N VAL A 122 3.52 -14.88 -31.73
CA VAL A 122 3.12 -14.13 -32.92
C VAL A 122 4.20 -14.34 -33.96
N ASN A 123 3.80 -14.83 -35.13
CA ASN A 123 4.67 -15.02 -36.26
C ASN A 123 4.39 -13.91 -37.28
N THR A 124 5.32 -12.96 -37.37
CA THR A 124 5.22 -11.79 -38.25
C THR A 124 5.46 -12.12 -39.72
N SER A 125 6.24 -13.16 -40.04
CA SER A 125 6.50 -13.59 -41.41
C SER A 125 5.33 -14.34 -42.02
N ASP A 126 4.71 -15.23 -41.25
CA ASP A 126 3.59 -16.05 -41.73
C ASP A 126 2.24 -15.35 -41.50
N GLY A 127 2.19 -14.33 -40.65
CA GLY A 127 0.97 -13.58 -40.34
C GLY A 127 -0.03 -14.38 -39.51
N TYR A 128 0.47 -15.19 -38.58
CA TYR A 128 -0.35 -15.99 -37.67
C TYR A 128 0.02 -15.71 -36.22
N MET A 129 -0.98 -15.82 -35.35
CA MET A 129 -0.82 -15.81 -33.91
C MET A 129 -1.26 -17.16 -33.38
N SER A 130 -0.49 -17.73 -32.45
CA SER A 130 -0.83 -18.97 -31.76
C SER A 130 -1.00 -18.71 -30.29
N TYR A 131 -2.10 -19.20 -29.73
CA TYR A 131 -2.36 -19.22 -28.29
C TYR A 131 -2.96 -20.56 -27.90
N ASP A 132 -2.35 -21.25 -26.92
CA ASP A 132 -2.81 -22.56 -26.42
C ASP A 132 -3.10 -23.58 -27.53
N GLY A 133 -2.22 -23.64 -28.53
CA GLY A 133 -2.36 -24.52 -29.70
C GLY A 133 -3.37 -24.08 -30.77
N CYS A 134 -4.12 -22.99 -30.55
CA CYS A 134 -5.02 -22.41 -31.53
C CYS A 134 -4.31 -21.36 -32.37
N THR A 135 -4.33 -21.51 -33.71
CA THR A 135 -3.73 -20.55 -34.64
C THR A 135 -4.77 -19.67 -35.32
N VAL A 136 -4.59 -18.36 -35.26
CA VAL A 136 -5.47 -17.35 -35.88
C VAL A 136 -4.68 -16.55 -36.90
N LYS A 137 -5.29 -16.29 -38.07
CA LYS A 137 -4.69 -15.43 -39.10
C LYS A 137 -4.76 -13.97 -38.66
N VAL A 138 -3.62 -13.29 -38.69
CA VAL A 138 -3.47 -11.90 -38.22
C VAL A 138 -2.98 -11.01 -39.36
N PRO A 139 -3.57 -9.81 -39.55
CA PRO A 139 -3.05 -8.85 -40.51
C PRO A 139 -1.58 -8.49 -40.20
N PRO A 140 -0.68 -8.38 -41.20
CA PRO A 140 0.75 -8.17 -40.96
C PRO A 140 1.07 -6.99 -40.04
N ARG A 141 0.31 -5.89 -40.18
CA ARG A 141 0.46 -4.71 -39.30
C ARG A 141 0.11 -5.00 -37.84
N VAL A 142 -0.92 -5.80 -37.62
CA VAL A 142 -1.33 -6.20 -36.26
C VAL A 142 -0.34 -7.20 -35.68
N ALA A 143 0.21 -8.10 -36.51
CA ALA A 143 1.24 -9.04 -36.08
C ALA A 143 2.50 -8.31 -35.60
N VAL A 144 3.01 -7.36 -36.39
CA VAL A 144 4.17 -6.52 -35.99
C VAL A 144 3.90 -5.73 -34.71
N PHE A 145 2.68 -5.19 -34.57
CA PHE A 145 2.28 -4.46 -33.35
C PHE A 145 2.24 -5.36 -32.11
N LEU A 146 1.63 -6.55 -32.21
CA LEU A 146 1.53 -7.49 -31.10
C LEU A 146 2.89 -8.07 -30.74
N ASP A 147 3.70 -8.43 -31.74
CA ASP A 147 5.07 -8.91 -31.53
C ASP A 147 5.92 -7.87 -30.78
N ALA A 148 5.85 -6.60 -31.19
CA ALA A 148 6.55 -5.51 -30.49
C ALA A 148 6.06 -5.30 -29.05
N LEU A 149 4.77 -5.51 -28.76
CA LEU A 149 4.25 -5.46 -27.39
C LEU A 149 4.73 -6.64 -26.54
N VAL A 150 4.80 -7.84 -27.11
CA VAL A 150 5.23 -9.05 -26.37
C VAL A 150 6.73 -9.00 -26.07
N LEU A 151 7.55 -8.52 -27.01
CA LEU A 151 9.01 -8.45 -26.87
C LEU A 151 9.49 -7.46 -25.80
N LYS A 152 8.64 -6.50 -25.41
CA LYS A 152 8.98 -5.52 -24.38
C LYS A 152 8.77 -6.04 -22.97
N GLU A 153 9.69 -5.70 -22.06
CA GLU A 153 9.65 -6.12 -20.64
C GLU A 153 8.43 -5.61 -19.86
N ASP A 154 7.91 -4.44 -20.23
CA ASP A 154 6.75 -3.79 -19.61
C ASP A 154 5.45 -3.99 -20.41
N HIS A 155 5.55 -4.72 -21.53
CA HIS A 155 4.51 -4.90 -22.53
C HIS A 155 3.79 -3.62 -22.94
N THR A 156 4.53 -2.50 -22.93
CA THR A 156 4.00 -1.15 -23.16
C THR A 156 4.73 -0.48 -24.31
N LEU A 157 3.97 0.00 -25.31
CA LEU A 157 4.50 0.64 -26.50
C LEU A 157 4.07 2.11 -26.54
N SER A 158 5.04 3.01 -26.61
CA SER A 158 4.78 4.45 -26.74
C SER A 158 4.36 4.82 -28.16
N LEU A 159 3.78 6.00 -28.33
CA LEU A 159 3.40 6.52 -29.65
C LEU A 159 4.63 6.78 -30.54
N GLU A 160 5.76 7.13 -29.95
CA GLU A 160 7.03 7.35 -30.66
C GLU A 160 7.59 6.02 -31.20
N GLU A 161 7.55 4.96 -30.39
CA GLU A 161 7.98 3.63 -30.79
C GLU A 161 7.03 3.03 -31.84
N LEU A 162 5.73 3.28 -31.70
CA LEU A 162 4.73 2.90 -32.70
C LEU A 162 5.02 3.55 -34.07
N ASN A 163 5.42 4.82 -34.06
CA ASN A 163 5.88 5.52 -35.27
C ASN A 163 7.17 4.89 -35.83
N GLY A 164 8.09 4.46 -34.97
CA GLY A 164 9.29 3.73 -35.37
C GLY A 164 8.98 2.40 -36.07
N LEU A 165 7.97 1.66 -35.61
CA LEU A 165 7.62 0.34 -36.15
C LEU A 165 6.96 0.38 -37.53
N PHE A 166 6.04 1.32 -37.75
CA PHE A 166 5.28 1.37 -39.01
C PHE A 166 5.93 2.31 -40.01
N HIS A 167 5.98 3.61 -39.69
CA HIS A 167 6.65 4.70 -40.43
C HIS A 167 6.60 5.95 -39.55
N ALA A 168 7.59 6.87 -39.66
CA ALA A 168 7.76 8.06 -38.81
C ALA A 168 6.57 9.08 -38.77
N ARG A 169 5.43 8.77 -39.40
CA ARG A 169 4.16 9.55 -39.37
C ARG A 169 2.92 8.66 -39.24
N PHE A 170 3.06 7.50 -38.60
CA PHE A 170 1.90 6.63 -38.34
C PHE A 170 0.88 7.32 -37.42
N TYR A 171 1.38 8.03 -36.42
CA TYR A 171 0.67 8.88 -35.49
C TYR A 171 1.30 10.28 -35.47
N ASP A 172 0.56 11.27 -35.95
CA ASP A 172 0.97 12.68 -36.04
C ASP A 172 -0.05 13.64 -35.39
N GLY A 173 -1.06 13.09 -34.71
CA GLY A 173 -2.13 13.88 -34.08
C GLY A 173 -3.20 14.39 -35.03
N THR A 174 -3.11 14.08 -36.34
CA THR A 174 -4.18 14.42 -37.29
C THR A 174 -5.37 13.47 -37.15
N GLU A 175 -6.56 13.89 -37.57
CA GLU A 175 -7.76 13.02 -37.65
C GLU A 175 -7.51 11.72 -38.43
N SER A 176 -6.69 11.80 -39.49
CA SER A 176 -6.28 10.64 -40.27
C SER A 176 -5.50 9.62 -39.43
N SER A 177 -4.65 10.08 -38.52
CA SER A 177 -3.88 9.22 -37.61
C SER A 177 -4.74 8.63 -36.50
N HIS A 178 -5.69 9.40 -35.96
CA HIS A 178 -6.66 8.89 -35.00
C HIS A 178 -7.52 7.76 -35.59
N SER A 179 -7.95 7.91 -36.84
CA SER A 179 -8.68 6.87 -37.56
C SER A 179 -7.84 5.60 -37.76
N ARG A 180 -6.56 5.73 -38.17
CA ARG A 180 -5.62 4.60 -38.29
C ARG A 180 -5.46 3.83 -36.99
N ILE A 181 -5.27 4.54 -35.88
CA ILE A 181 -5.15 3.94 -34.55
C ILE A 181 -6.44 3.24 -34.14
N ARG A 182 -7.59 3.86 -34.36
CA ARG A 182 -8.89 3.26 -34.04
C ARG A 182 -9.10 1.96 -34.81
N ASN A 183 -8.80 1.96 -36.10
CA ASN A 183 -8.87 0.76 -36.94
C ASN A 183 -7.90 -0.33 -36.48
N MET A 184 -6.67 0.03 -36.12
CA MET A 184 -5.69 -0.91 -35.56
C MET A 184 -6.24 -1.54 -34.27
N LYS A 185 -6.72 -0.73 -33.32
CA LYS A 185 -7.29 -1.20 -32.05
C LYS A 185 -8.49 -2.11 -32.27
N CYS A 186 -9.42 -1.74 -33.16
CA CYS A 186 -10.56 -2.60 -33.49
C CYS A 186 -10.13 -3.94 -34.08
N THR A 187 -9.08 -3.96 -34.90
CA THR A 187 -8.57 -5.19 -35.50
C THR A 187 -7.87 -6.07 -34.46
N VAL A 188 -7.02 -5.47 -33.60
CA VAL A 188 -6.39 -6.15 -32.47
C VAL A 188 -7.44 -6.79 -31.56
N HIS A 189 -8.49 -6.06 -31.19
CA HIS A 189 -9.53 -6.58 -30.30
C HIS A 189 -10.29 -7.77 -30.92
N LYS A 190 -10.53 -7.75 -32.24
CA LYS A 190 -11.09 -8.90 -32.95
C LYS A 190 -10.13 -10.09 -32.97
N THR A 191 -8.85 -9.84 -33.22
CA THR A 191 -7.83 -10.90 -33.22
C THR A 191 -7.67 -11.55 -31.85
N LEU A 192 -7.73 -10.76 -30.78
CA LEU A 192 -7.57 -11.22 -29.40
C LEU A 192 -8.89 -11.68 -28.77
N GLN A 193 -10.01 -11.70 -29.51
CA GLN A 193 -11.35 -11.94 -28.95
C GLN A 193 -11.41 -13.25 -28.16
N ASP A 194 -10.83 -14.33 -28.70
CA ASP A 194 -10.86 -15.68 -28.11
C ASP A 194 -9.65 -15.98 -27.21
N THR A 195 -8.86 -14.95 -26.86
CA THR A 195 -7.70 -15.08 -25.97
C THR A 195 -7.92 -14.32 -24.66
N PRO A 196 -7.18 -14.64 -23.57
CA PRO A 196 -7.28 -13.89 -22.33
C PRO A 196 -6.61 -12.51 -22.39
N PHE A 197 -6.09 -12.08 -23.55
CA PHE A 197 -5.37 -10.81 -23.68
C PHE A 197 -6.27 -9.69 -24.23
N ASP A 198 -5.98 -8.46 -23.82
CA ASP A 198 -6.53 -7.24 -24.41
C ASP A 198 -5.46 -6.14 -24.49
N VAL A 199 -5.70 -5.15 -25.35
CA VAL A 199 -4.79 -4.00 -25.50
C VAL A 199 -5.51 -2.72 -25.09
N VAL A 200 -5.04 -2.13 -24.00
CA VAL A 200 -5.60 -0.89 -23.42
C VAL A 200 -4.65 0.28 -23.61
N ARG A 201 -5.18 1.50 -23.40
CA ARG A 201 -4.34 2.70 -23.31
C ARG A 201 -4.06 3.03 -21.86
N ASP A 202 -2.82 3.33 -21.53
CA ASP A 202 -2.45 3.84 -20.21
C ASP A 202 -2.84 5.33 -20.06
N ALA A 203 -2.60 5.89 -18.87
CA ALA A 203 -2.87 7.30 -18.58
C ALA A 203 -2.04 8.28 -19.43
N PHE A 204 -0.92 7.82 -19.99
CA PHE A 204 -0.01 8.58 -20.84
C PHE A 204 -0.32 8.42 -22.34
N GLY A 205 -1.31 7.58 -22.70
CA GLY A 205 -1.71 7.31 -24.07
C GLY A 205 -0.91 6.21 -24.78
N ASN A 206 -0.02 5.51 -24.07
CA ASN A 206 0.73 4.36 -24.57
C ASN A 206 -0.18 3.12 -24.66
N PHE A 207 0.19 2.18 -25.52
CA PHE A 207 -0.52 0.91 -25.66
C PHE A 207 0.08 -0.12 -24.73
N ARG A 208 -0.76 -0.80 -23.95
CA ARG A 208 -0.31 -1.84 -23.02
C ARG A 208 -1.10 -3.12 -23.22
N LEU A 209 -0.39 -4.24 -23.28
CA LEU A 209 -0.98 -5.58 -23.27
C LEU A 209 -1.33 -5.97 -21.83
N VAL A 210 -2.56 -6.42 -21.62
CA VAL A 210 -3.10 -6.80 -20.30
C VAL A 210 -3.91 -8.08 -20.39
N LEU A 211 -4.13 -8.73 -19.26
CA LEU A 211 -5.14 -9.79 -19.16
C LEU A 211 -6.54 -9.18 -19.07
N LYS A 212 -7.51 -9.79 -19.78
CA LYS A 212 -8.92 -9.52 -19.61
C LYS A 212 -9.32 -9.83 -18.16
N ARG A 213 -10.15 -8.96 -17.59
CA ARG A 213 -10.80 -9.18 -16.29
C ARG A 213 -12.09 -9.97 -16.48
#